data_AF-A0A5N3QUE0-F1
#
_entry.id   AF-A0A5N3QUE0-F1
#
_cell.length_a   1.000
_cell.length_b   1.000
_cell.length_c   1.000
_cell.angle_alpha   90.00
_cell.angle_beta   90.00
_cell.angle_gamma   90.00
#
_symmetry.space_group_name_H-M   'P 1'
#
loop_
_entity.id
_entity.type
_entity.pdbx_description
1 polymer ?
#
loop_
_entity_poly.entity_id
_entity_poly.type
_entity_poly.pdbx_seq_one_letter_code
_entity_poly.pdbx_strand_id
1 'polypeptide(L)'
;MNCKKFDSWGKLREKGCLKWLLQSTLAAGFVYSVLNVALFYPSSDAHSLNHFLSENALNYILYTVCTFFMFWGFWLYAESKYQKESKRRNRL
;
A
#
# COMPACT_ATOMS: atom_id res chain seq x y z
N MET A 1 -12.38 -0.65 -20.57
CA MET A 1 -11.05 -0.21 -20.07
C MET A 1 -10.08 -0.13 -21.25
N ASN A 2 -9.13 0.81 -21.27
CA ASN A 2 -8.21 0.93 -22.42
C ASN A 2 -7.22 -0.26 -22.45
N CYS A 3 -6.81 -0.74 -23.65
CA CYS A 3 -6.04 -1.99 -23.80
C CYS A 3 -4.72 -1.98 -23.01
N LYS A 4 -4.00 -0.85 -22.99
CA LYS A 4 -2.76 -0.68 -22.21
C LYS A 4 -2.97 -0.86 -20.70
N LYS A 5 -4.10 -0.37 -20.17
CA LYS A 5 -4.45 -0.51 -18.75
C LYS A 5 -4.80 -1.96 -18.41
N PHE A 6 -5.51 -2.65 -19.31
CA PHE A 6 -5.81 -4.08 -19.13
C PHE A 6 -4.54 -4.94 -19.10
N ASP A 7 -3.61 -4.71 -20.03
CA ASP A 7 -2.34 -5.46 -20.09
C ASP A 7 -1.45 -5.21 -18.86
N SER A 8 -1.36 -3.94 -18.42
CA SER A 8 -0.67 -3.59 -17.17
C SER A 8 -1.27 -4.29 -15.96
N TRP A 9 -2.59 -4.49 -15.93
CA TRP A 9 -3.28 -5.11 -14.81
C TRP A 9 -3.16 -6.64 -14.85
N GLY A 10 -3.12 -7.24 -16.04
CA GLY A 10 -2.74 -8.65 -16.21
C GLY A 10 -1.34 -8.93 -15.66
N LYS A 11 -0.35 -8.10 -16.01
CA LYS A 11 1.02 -8.19 -15.49
C LYS A 11 1.10 -7.95 -13.98
N LEU A 12 0.30 -7.01 -13.46
CA LEU A 12 0.22 -6.74 -12.02
C LEU A 12 -0.27 -7.99 -11.28
N ARG A 13 -1.31 -8.63 -11.81
CA ARG A 13 -1.91 -9.83 -11.24
C ARG A 13 -0.96 -11.03 -11.27
N GLU A 14 -0.18 -11.17 -12.34
CA GLU A 14 0.85 -12.21 -12.48
C GLU A 14 1.95 -12.10 -11.42
N LYS A 15 2.26 -10.87 -10.97
CA LYS A 15 3.18 -10.64 -9.83
C LYS A 15 2.61 -11.11 -8.48
N GLY A 16 1.31 -11.40 -8.40
CA GLY A 16 0.65 -11.93 -7.21
C GLY A 16 0.17 -10.85 -6.24
N CYS A 17 -1.08 -10.99 -5.79
CA CYS A 17 -1.77 -10.10 -4.86
C CYS A 17 -0.95 -9.84 -3.58
N LEU A 18 -0.58 -10.92 -2.88
CA LEU A 18 0.15 -10.83 -1.61
C LEU A 18 1.53 -10.16 -1.76
N LYS A 19 2.26 -10.46 -2.84
CA LYS A 19 3.57 -9.87 -3.10
C LYS A 19 3.45 -8.36 -3.36
N TRP A 20 2.48 -7.95 -4.17
CA TRP A 20 2.23 -6.54 -4.44
C TRP A 20 1.76 -5.78 -3.18
N LEU A 21 0.89 -6.40 -2.39
CA LEU A 21 0.41 -5.87 -1.11
C LEU A 21 1.54 -5.66 -0.11
N LEU A 22 2.39 -6.67 0.09
CA LEU A 22 3.52 -6.59 1.00
C LEU A 22 4.52 -5.53 0.54
N GLN A 23 4.86 -5.50 -0.75
CA GLN A 23 5.76 -4.48 -1.30
C GLN A 23 5.20 -3.07 -1.14
N SER A 24 3.91 -2.87 -1.43
CA SER A 24 3.27 -1.55 -1.31
C SER A 24 3.15 -1.10 0.14
N THR A 25 2.81 -2.02 1.05
CA THR A 25 2.69 -1.74 2.49
C THR A 25 4.07 -1.43 3.10
N LEU A 26 5.10 -2.19 2.73
CA LEU A 26 6.48 -1.93 3.17
C LEU A 26 6.99 -0.57 2.66
N ALA A 27 6.75 -0.26 1.39
CA ALA A 27 7.14 1.02 0.81
C ALA A 27 6.43 2.19 1.50
N ALA A 28 5.11 2.07 1.72
CA ALA A 28 4.34 3.10 2.43
C ALA A 28 4.79 3.25 3.89
N GLY A 29 5.04 2.15 4.60
CA GLY A 29 5.55 2.17 5.97
C GLY A 29 6.93 2.81 6.09
N PHE A 30 7.82 2.55 5.13
CA PHE A 30 9.14 3.18 5.06
C PHE A 30 9.03 4.69 4.84
N VAL A 31 8.24 5.12 3.85
CA VAL A 31 8.02 6.54 3.56
C VAL A 31 7.39 7.26 4.76
N TYR A 32 6.39 6.65 5.39
CA TYR A 32 5.75 7.21 6.57
C TYR A 32 6.73 7.35 7.74
N SER A 33 7.57 6.34 7.99
CA SER A 33 8.58 6.39 9.05
C SER A 33 9.61 7.49 8.81
N VAL A 34 10.12 7.62 7.57
CA VAL A 34 11.08 8.67 7.21
C VAL A 34 10.48 10.06 7.35
N LEU A 35 9.25 10.27 6.85
CA LEU A 35 8.56 11.55 6.96
C LEU A 35 8.22 11.89 8.41
N ASN A 36 7.79 10.91 9.19
CA ASN A 36 7.44 11.11 10.59
C ASN A 36 8.67 11.55 11.40
N VAL A 37 9.81 10.87 11.21
CA VAL A 37 11.07 11.31 11.80
C VAL A 37 11.49 12.68 11.28
N ALA A 38 11.50 12.92 9.97
CA ALA A 38 11.97 14.18 9.40
C ALA A 38 11.15 15.41 9.85
N LEU A 39 9.84 15.25 10.04
CA LEU A 39 8.93 16.36 10.36
C LEU A 39 8.71 16.54 11.87
N PHE A 40 8.65 15.45 12.64
CA PHE A 40 8.24 15.49 14.04
C PHE A 40 9.37 15.23 15.03
N TYR A 41 10.48 14.60 14.61
CA TYR A 41 11.65 14.43 15.48
C TYR A 41 12.32 15.77 15.88
N PRO A 42 12.49 16.77 14.99
CA PRO A 42 13.13 18.05 15.37
C PRO A 42 12.33 18.86 16.41
N SER A 43 11.03 18.61 16.50
CA SER A 43 10.09 19.30 17.39
C SER A 43 9.73 18.48 18.62
N SER A 44 10.37 17.33 18.82
CA SER A 44 10.08 16.39 19.89
C SER A 44 11.07 16.56 21.04
N ASP A 45 10.55 16.54 22.27
CA ASP A 45 11.36 16.47 23.51
C ASP A 45 11.95 15.06 23.76
N ALA A 46 11.92 14.17 22.76
CA ALA A 46 12.36 12.80 22.92
C ALA A 46 13.89 12.72 23.10
N HIS A 47 14.30 12.17 24.25
CA HIS A 47 15.70 12.01 24.64
C HIS A 47 16.50 11.05 23.71
N SER A 48 15.82 10.26 22.87
CA SER A 48 16.44 9.41 21.85
C SER A 48 15.44 9.04 20.73
N LEU A 49 15.95 8.70 19.54
CA LEU A 49 15.15 8.20 18.41
C LEU A 49 14.28 6.99 18.79
N ASN A 50 14.80 6.10 19.63
CA ASN A 50 14.06 4.91 20.08
C ASN A 50 12.86 5.27 20.97
N HIS A 51 13.00 6.30 21.82
CA HIS A 51 11.90 6.78 22.65
C HIS A 51 10.78 7.38 21.78
N PHE A 52 11.15 8.20 20.79
CA PHE A 52 10.22 8.77 19.81
C PHE A 52 9.48 7.71 18.99
N LEU A 53 10.19 6.66 18.55
CA LEU A 53 9.60 5.53 17.82
C LEU A 53 8.64 4.72 18.70
N SER A 54 8.97 4.54 19.98
CA SER A 54 8.13 3.81 20.94
C SER A 54 6.84 4.57 21.24
N GLU A 55 6.91 5.88 21.45
CA GLU A 55 5.71 6.71 21.69
C GLU A 55 4.78 6.74 20.47
N ASN A 56 5.35 6.70 19.27
CA ASN A 56 4.59 6.65 18.02
C ASN A 56 4.29 5.22 17.54
N ALA A 57 4.66 4.18 18.29
CA ALA A 57 4.53 2.78 17.86
C ALA A 57 3.08 2.42 17.51
N LEU A 58 2.12 2.87 18.32
CA LEU A 58 0.69 2.68 18.04
C LEU A 58 0.26 3.36 16.74
N ASN A 59 0.76 4.56 16.46
CA ASN A 59 0.48 5.27 15.21
C ASN A 59 1.06 4.52 14.00
N TYR A 60 2.29 4.02 14.11
CA TYR A 60 2.91 3.19 13.07
C TYR A 60 2.14 1.89 12.81
N ILE A 61 1.69 1.21 13.86
CA ILE A 61 0.90 -0.02 13.75
C ILE A 61 -0.44 0.27 13.08
N LEU A 62 -1.20 1.25 13.59
CA LEU A 62 -2.50 1.63 13.02
C LEU A 62 -2.37 2.07 11.56
N TYR A 63 -1.35 2.89 11.25
CA TYR A 63 -1.07 3.30 9.87
C TYR A 63 -0.79 2.10 8.98
N THR A 64 0.05 1.17 9.41
CA THR A 64 0.42 -0.03 8.64
C THR A 64 -0.80 -0.92 8.38
N VAL A 65 -1.61 -1.18 9.40
CA VAL A 65 -2.83 -2.00 9.30
C VAL A 65 -3.86 -1.34 8.37
N CYS A 66 -4.16 -0.05 8.58
CA CYS A 66 -5.09 0.69 7.71
C CYS A 66 -4.60 0.72 6.25
N THR A 67 -3.31 0.95 6.04
CA THR A 67 -2.70 0.99 4.71
C THR A 67 -2.76 -0.37 4.01
N PHE A 68 -2.52 -1.46 4.75
CA PHE A 68 -2.69 -2.82 4.23
C PHE A 68 -4.11 -3.06 3.74
N PHE A 69 -5.14 -2.73 4.55
CA PHE A 69 -6.54 -2.89 4.16
C PHE A 69 -6.94 -1.98 2.99
N MET A 70 -6.42 -0.75 2.91
CA MET A 70 -6.66 0.14 1.77
C MET A 70 -6.07 -0.41 0.48
N PHE A 71 -4.82 -0.88 0.50
CA PHE A 71 -4.21 -1.51 -0.67
C PHE A 71 -4.92 -2.82 -1.04
N TRP A 72 -5.41 -3.56 -0.05
CA TRP A 72 -6.18 -4.77 -0.28
C TRP A 72 -7.51 -4.45 -0.97
N GLY A 73 -8.23 -3.45 -0.46
CA GLY A 73 -9.48 -2.96 -1.07
C GLY A 73 -9.25 -2.42 -2.48
N PHE A 74 -8.17 -1.67 -2.71
CA PHE A 74 -7.79 -1.19 -4.03
C PHE A 74 -7.50 -2.34 -4.98
N TRP A 75 -6.79 -3.37 -4.52
CA TRP A 75 -6.53 -4.58 -5.30
C TRP A 75 -7.83 -5.33 -5.64
N LEU A 76 -8.73 -5.53 -4.69
CA LEU A 76 -10.02 -6.20 -4.94
C LEU A 76 -10.89 -5.40 -5.91
N TYR A 77 -10.93 -4.09 -5.78
CA TYR A 77 -11.60 -3.21 -6.72
C TYR A 77 -11.00 -3.35 -8.12
N ALA A 78 -9.68 -3.42 -8.17
CA ALA A 78 -8.95 -3.58 -9.41
C ALA A 78 -9.25 -4.94 -10.09
N GLU A 79 -9.14 -6.00 -9.33
CA GLU A 79 -9.45 -7.37 -9.74
C GLU A 79 -10.90 -7.49 -10.24
N SER A 80 -11.86 -6.89 -9.53
CA SER A 80 -13.28 -6.87 -9.94
C SER A 80 -13.50 -6.18 -11.29
N LYS A 81 -12.84 -5.03 -11.53
CA LYS A 81 -12.88 -4.34 -12.83
C LYS A 81 -12.23 -5.16 -13.94
N TYR A 82 -11.10 -5.80 -13.65
CA TYR A 82 -10.41 -6.67 -14.61
C TYR A 82 -11.28 -7.85 -15.03
N GLN A 83 -11.92 -8.53 -14.08
CA GLN A 83 -12.83 -9.66 -14.33
C GLN A 83 -14.02 -9.26 -15.21
N LYS A 84 -14.62 -8.09 -14.94
CA LYS A 84 -15.72 -7.56 -15.77
C LYS A 84 -15.27 -7.29 -17.21
N GLU A 85 -14.10 -6.68 -17.40
CA GLU A 85 -13.57 -6.38 -18.73
C GLU A 85 -13.11 -7.65 -19.48
N SER A 86 -12.48 -8.59 -18.78
CA SER A 86 -12.06 -9.88 -19.33
C SER A 86 -13.26 -10.66 -19.88
N LYS A 87 -14.35 -10.77 -19.09
CA LYS A 87 -15.60 -11.39 -19.55
C LYS A 87 -16.21 -10.70 -20.77
N ARG A 88 -16.08 -9.37 -20.88
CA ARG A 88 -16.58 -8.61 -22.03
C ARG A 88 -15.76 -8.91 -23.30
N ARG A 89 -14.45 -9.06 -23.16
CA ARG A 89 -13.52 -9.35 -24.26
C ARG A 89 -13.58 -10.80 -24.74
N ASN A 90 -13.80 -11.76 -23.84
CA ASN A 90 -13.98 -13.18 -24.19
C ASN A 90 -15.36 -13.53 -24.78
N ARG A 91 -16.34 -12.62 -24.72
CA ARG A 91 -17.66 -12.80 -25.35
C ARG A 91 -17.74 -12.20 -26.77
N LEU A 92 -16.71 -11.46 -27.18
CA LEU A 92 -16.48 -10.99 -28.55
C LEU A 92 -15.55 -11.98 -29.25
#